data_AF-A0A246FGR6-F1
#
_entry.id   AF-A0A246FGR6-F1
#
_cell.length_a   1.000
_cell.length_b   1.000
_cell.length_c   1.000
_cell.angle_alpha   90.00
_cell.angle_beta   90.00
_cell.angle_gamma   90.00
#
_symmetry.space_group_name_H-M   'P 1'
#
loop_
_entity.id
_entity.type
_entity.pdbx_description
1 polymer ?
#
loop_
_entity_poly.entity_id
_entity_poly.type
_entity_poly.pdbx_seq_one_letter_code
_entity_poly.pdbx_strand_id
1 'polypeptide(L)'
;MIKRYFSAFAQLLVVGSLTNGCARGVNPSNSSAPSPSAVRPTNSDDLRAFIIKGSQPGGKLDFFTPIKGHEYDGAQIKPGVYSTLGHIALYKWGRAVNELGVKNVEEAYSIISELRNQAVGQRDKDYIKEGFNKE
;
A
#
# COMPACT_ATOMS: atom_id res chain seq x y z
N MET A 1 12.24 27.43 41.92
CA MET A 1 13.02 26.75 42.99
C MET A 1 12.34 25.42 43.29
N ILE A 2 13.12 24.31 43.30
CA ILE A 2 12.87 23.04 44.04
C ILE A 2 11.74 22.16 43.46
N LYS A 3 11.88 20.86 43.11
CA LYS A 3 12.92 19.83 43.30
C LYS A 3 12.74 18.72 42.24
N ARG A 4 13.86 18.08 41.89
CA ARG A 4 14.02 16.88 41.06
C ARG A 4 13.68 15.60 41.85
N TYR A 5 13.14 14.58 41.19
CA TYR A 5 13.28 13.13 41.45
C TYR A 5 13.01 12.46 40.08
N PHE A 6 13.91 11.83 39.33
CA PHE A 6 14.95 10.81 39.53
C PHE A 6 14.45 9.42 39.97
N SER A 7 14.72 8.47 39.08
CA SER A 7 14.92 7.02 39.30
C SER A 7 13.71 6.11 39.51
N ALA A 8 13.51 5.17 38.59
CA ALA A 8 13.89 3.78 38.85
C ALA A 8 13.84 2.96 37.55
N PHE A 9 15.03 2.66 37.05
CA PHE A 9 15.33 1.58 36.13
C PHE A 9 15.31 0.28 36.95
N ALA A 10 14.52 -0.72 36.56
CA ALA A 10 14.64 -2.06 37.14
C ALA A 10 14.38 -3.11 36.06
N GLN A 11 15.47 -3.77 35.67
CA GLN A 11 15.49 -5.03 34.93
C GLN A 11 14.86 -6.15 35.75
N LEU A 12 14.17 -7.09 35.10
CA LEU A 12 14.19 -8.48 35.53
C LEU A 12 14.06 -9.42 34.33
N LEU A 13 15.13 -10.21 34.13
CA LEU A 13 15.17 -11.45 33.35
C LEU A 13 14.37 -12.54 34.07
N VAL A 14 13.87 -13.54 33.32
CA VAL A 14 14.16 -14.99 33.49
C VAL A 14 13.08 -15.84 32.80
N VAL A 15 13.55 -16.55 31.76
CA VAL A 15 13.35 -17.98 31.41
C VAL A 15 12.02 -18.67 31.76
N GLY A 16 11.33 -19.16 30.71
CA GLY A 16 10.28 -20.17 30.81
C GLY A 16 10.30 -21.11 29.61
N SER A 17 10.68 -22.36 29.85
CA SER A 17 10.90 -23.42 28.88
C SER A 17 9.62 -24.16 28.44
N LEU A 18 9.65 -24.66 27.20
CA LEU A 18 9.13 -25.95 26.71
C LEU A 18 7.73 -26.41 27.16
N THR A 19 6.75 -26.38 26.24
CA THR A 19 5.96 -27.57 25.84
C THR A 19 5.22 -27.30 24.52
N ASN A 20 5.55 -28.04 23.46
CA ASN A 20 4.67 -28.36 22.33
C ASN A 20 4.97 -29.85 22.06
N GLY A 21 4.06 -30.79 22.21
CA GLY A 21 2.70 -30.77 21.66
C GLY A 21 2.74 -31.59 20.36
N CYS A 22 2.44 -32.89 20.46
CA CYS A 22 2.43 -33.84 19.35
C CYS A 22 1.55 -33.35 18.18
N ALA A 23 2.05 -33.44 16.95
CA ALA A 23 1.18 -33.63 15.79
C ALA A 23 1.89 -34.41 14.68
N ARG A 24 1.15 -35.39 14.21
CA ARG A 24 1.47 -36.45 13.27
C ARG A 24 1.25 -35.94 11.85
N GLY A 25 2.15 -36.31 10.94
CA GLY A 25 1.76 -36.63 9.56
C GLY A 25 1.92 -35.55 8.50
N VAL A 26 2.33 -36.08 7.34
CA VAL A 26 2.17 -35.57 5.97
C VAL A 26 3.38 -34.89 5.34
N ASN A 27 3.98 -35.68 4.44
CA ASN A 27 4.88 -35.36 3.34
C ASN A 27 4.45 -34.08 2.58
N PRO A 28 5.34 -33.10 2.36
CA PRO A 28 5.19 -32.18 1.24
C PRO A 28 5.78 -32.84 -0.02
N SER A 29 4.89 -33.46 -0.78
CA SER A 29 5.06 -33.68 -2.21
C SER A 29 5.51 -32.39 -2.88
N ASN A 30 6.70 -32.41 -3.45
CA ASN A 30 7.00 -31.91 -4.78
C ASN A 30 6.25 -30.61 -5.19
N SER A 31 6.65 -29.46 -4.66
CA SER A 31 6.29 -28.17 -5.24
C SER A 31 7.41 -27.74 -6.20
N SER A 32 7.28 -28.18 -7.46
CA SER A 32 7.94 -27.55 -8.58
C SER A 32 7.64 -26.05 -8.54
N ALA A 33 8.69 -25.24 -8.45
CA ALA A 33 8.60 -23.79 -8.56
C ALA A 33 7.95 -23.42 -9.90
N PRO A 34 6.81 -22.70 -9.92
CA PRO A 34 6.37 -22.07 -11.15
C PRO A 34 7.26 -20.84 -11.42
N SER A 35 7.80 -20.82 -12.64
CA SER A 35 8.46 -19.71 -13.34
C SER A 35 7.82 -18.34 -13.04
N PRO A 36 8.56 -17.20 -13.04
CA PRO A 36 8.09 -15.88 -12.57
C PRO A 36 7.17 -15.17 -13.58
N SER A 37 6.17 -15.88 -14.09
CA SER A 37 5.08 -15.30 -14.86
C SER A 37 4.08 -14.71 -13.88
N ALA A 38 3.97 -13.38 -13.90
CA ALA A 38 3.09 -12.58 -13.05
C ALA A 38 1.69 -13.21 -12.91
N VAL A 39 1.45 -13.90 -11.79
CA VAL A 39 0.13 -14.39 -11.40
C VAL A 39 -0.72 -13.17 -11.12
N ARG A 40 -1.58 -12.80 -12.07
CA ARG A 40 -2.62 -11.81 -11.83
C ARG A 40 -3.61 -12.47 -10.85
N PRO A 41 -3.82 -11.92 -9.65
CA PRO A 41 -4.80 -12.48 -8.72
C PRO A 41 -6.18 -12.43 -9.39
N THR A 42 -6.84 -13.58 -9.47
CA THR A 42 -8.13 -13.73 -10.17
C THR A 42 -9.34 -13.49 -9.27
N ASN A 43 -9.14 -13.49 -7.95
CA ASN A 43 -10.18 -13.15 -6.96
C ASN A 43 -10.06 -11.67 -6.56
N SER A 44 -11.21 -11.01 -6.32
CA SER A 44 -11.27 -9.60 -5.93
C SER A 44 -10.48 -9.30 -4.65
N ASP A 45 -10.55 -10.20 -3.65
CA ASP A 45 -9.90 -10.00 -2.36
C ASP A 45 -8.37 -10.16 -2.47
N ASP A 46 -7.91 -11.13 -3.26
CA ASP A 46 -6.48 -11.34 -3.54
C ASP A 46 -5.90 -10.14 -4.31
N LEU A 47 -6.67 -9.58 -5.25
CA LEU A 47 -6.28 -8.38 -6.01
C LEU A 47 -6.19 -7.15 -5.09
N ARG A 48 -7.17 -6.96 -4.21
CA ARG A 48 -7.17 -5.88 -3.22
C ARG A 48 -5.95 -5.97 -2.31
N ALA A 49 -5.69 -7.13 -1.73
CA ALA A 49 -4.52 -7.35 -0.87
C ALA A 49 -3.21 -7.10 -1.63
N PHE A 50 -3.13 -7.53 -2.90
CA PHE A 50 -1.98 -7.25 -3.77
C PHE A 50 -1.78 -5.75 -4.00
N ILE A 51 -2.85 -5.00 -4.29
CA ILE A 51 -2.78 -3.54 -4.51
C ILE A 51 -2.36 -2.83 -3.22
N ILE A 52 -2.94 -3.19 -2.07
CA ILE A 52 -2.59 -2.59 -0.77
C ILE A 52 -1.11 -2.83 -0.49
N LYS A 53 -0.64 -4.08 -0.60
CA LYS A 53 0.78 -4.43 -0.41
C LYS A 53 1.68 -3.72 -1.42
N GLY A 54 1.26 -3.63 -2.68
CA GLY A 54 2.01 -2.96 -3.74
C GLY A 54 2.07 -1.43 -3.59
N SER A 55 1.12 -0.83 -2.85
CA SER A 55 1.06 0.62 -2.63
C SER A 55 1.75 1.06 -1.33
N GLN A 56 2.29 0.12 -0.55
CA GLN A 56 3.13 0.42 0.60
C GLN A 56 4.50 1.00 0.17
N PRO A 57 5.23 1.69 1.06
CA PRO A 57 6.53 2.28 0.74
C PRO A 57 7.50 1.29 0.08
N GLY A 58 8.05 1.67 -1.08
CA GLY A 58 8.96 0.85 -1.89
C GLY A 58 8.26 -0.21 -2.76
N GLY A 59 6.93 -0.26 -2.75
CA GLY A 59 6.15 -1.14 -3.59
C GLY A 59 6.01 -0.67 -5.04
N LYS A 60 5.52 -1.55 -5.92
CA LYS A 60 5.37 -1.24 -7.36
C LYS A 60 4.32 -0.16 -7.67
N LEU A 61 3.36 0.02 -6.76
CA LEU A 61 2.30 1.03 -6.84
C LEU A 61 2.54 2.18 -5.86
N ASP A 62 3.74 2.28 -5.30
CA ASP A 62 4.13 3.38 -4.43
C ASP A 62 4.46 4.64 -5.24
N PHE A 63 3.41 5.41 -5.56
CA PHE A 63 3.56 6.71 -6.19
C PHE A 63 3.63 7.86 -5.18
N PHE A 64 3.41 7.58 -3.89
CA PHE A 64 3.19 8.59 -2.86
C PHE A 64 4.44 8.86 -2.01
N THR A 65 5.22 7.82 -1.68
CA THR A 65 6.44 7.99 -0.86
C THR A 65 7.45 8.95 -1.49
N PRO A 66 7.74 8.89 -2.82
CA PRO A 66 8.73 9.77 -3.44
C PRO A 66 8.34 11.26 -3.43
N ILE A 67 7.04 11.57 -3.30
CA ILE A 67 6.52 12.94 -3.37
C ILE A 67 6.14 13.49 -2.00
N LYS A 68 6.42 12.74 -0.92
CA LYS A 68 6.03 13.11 0.44
C LYS A 68 6.72 14.42 0.85
N GLY A 69 5.96 15.43 1.23
CA GLY A 69 6.44 16.79 1.53
C GLY A 69 6.60 17.70 0.30
N HIS A 70 6.35 17.17 -0.90
CA HIS A 70 6.45 17.86 -2.19
C HIS A 70 5.14 17.71 -3.00
N GLU A 71 4.03 17.36 -2.34
CA GLU A 71 2.78 17.01 -3.02
C GLU A 71 2.20 18.16 -3.83
N TYR A 72 2.49 19.40 -3.40
CA TYR A 72 2.02 20.63 -4.05
C TYR A 72 3.01 21.21 -5.05
N ASP A 73 4.18 20.59 -5.23
CA ASP A 73 5.16 21.06 -6.20
C ASP A 73 4.62 20.87 -7.62
N GLY A 74 4.74 21.92 -8.42
CA GLY A 74 4.31 21.91 -9.82
C GLY A 74 5.32 21.18 -10.70
N ALA A 75 4.84 20.22 -11.48
CA ALA A 75 5.61 19.52 -12.50
C ALA A 75 4.96 19.69 -13.88
N GLN A 76 5.80 19.87 -14.89
CA GLN A 76 5.35 19.95 -16.27
C GLN A 76 5.08 18.53 -16.80
N ILE A 77 3.82 18.25 -17.12
CA ILE A 77 3.39 16.95 -17.67
C ILE A 77 3.37 16.95 -19.20
N LYS A 78 3.08 18.11 -19.80
CA LYS A 78 3.17 18.37 -21.24
C LYS A 78 3.67 19.81 -21.44
N PRO A 79 4.27 20.17 -22.59
CA PRO A 79 4.66 21.55 -22.85
C PRO A 79 3.50 22.51 -22.62
N GLY A 80 3.70 23.48 -21.73
CA GLY A 80 2.67 24.46 -21.34
C GLY A 80 1.58 23.95 -20.36
N VAL A 81 1.59 22.68 -19.96
CA VAL A 81 0.62 22.10 -19.01
C VAL A 81 1.34 21.61 -17.76
N TYR A 82 0.93 22.18 -16.62
CA TYR A 82 1.49 21.89 -15.31
C TYR A 82 0.43 21.25 -14.42
N SER A 83 0.87 20.34 -13.56
CA SER A 83 0.04 19.84 -12.47
C SER A 83 0.90 19.59 -11.23
N THR A 84 0.25 19.38 -10.09
CA THR A 84 0.94 19.07 -8.83
C THR A 84 1.42 17.62 -8.83
N LEU A 85 2.52 17.34 -8.13
CA LEU A 85 3.01 15.98 -7.94
C LEU A 85 1.95 15.06 -7.29
N GLY A 86 1.15 15.59 -6.37
CA GLY A 86 0.04 14.88 -5.74
C GLY A 86 -1.03 14.43 -6.73
N HIS A 87 -1.46 15.32 -7.63
CA HIS A 87 -2.39 14.95 -8.73
C HIS A 87 -1.75 13.88 -9.61
N ILE A 88 -0.51 14.07 -10.03
CA ILE A 88 0.19 13.11 -10.91
C ILE A 88 0.29 11.73 -10.25
N ALA A 89 0.56 11.66 -8.94
CA ALA A 89 0.62 10.39 -8.21
C ALA A 89 -0.74 9.70 -8.13
N LEU A 90 -1.81 10.42 -7.79
CA LEU A 90 -3.18 9.88 -7.74
C LEU A 90 -3.65 9.41 -9.11
N TYR A 91 -3.35 10.17 -10.16
CA TYR A 91 -3.63 9.80 -11.55
C TYR A 91 -2.89 8.51 -11.94
N LYS A 92 -1.58 8.43 -11.68
CA LYS A 92 -0.77 7.23 -11.98
C LYS A 92 -1.26 6.01 -11.21
N TRP A 93 -1.61 6.19 -9.94
CA TRP A 93 -2.13 5.13 -9.10
C TRP A 93 -3.48 4.61 -9.63
N GLY A 94 -4.44 5.49 -9.91
CA GLY A 94 -5.76 5.12 -10.45
C GLY A 94 -5.64 4.35 -11.77
N ARG A 95 -4.75 4.79 -12.65
CA ARG A 95 -4.44 4.08 -13.90
C ARG A 95 -3.84 2.70 -13.64
N ALA A 96 -2.86 2.59 -12.76
CA ALA A 96 -2.21 1.32 -12.47
C ALA A 96 -3.20 0.30 -11.87
N VAL A 97 -4.11 0.76 -11.01
CA VAL A 97 -5.16 -0.07 -10.42
C VAL A 97 -6.17 -0.57 -11.46
N ASN A 98 -6.55 0.28 -12.42
CA ASN A 98 -7.35 -0.14 -13.58
C ASN A 98 -6.62 -1.19 -14.43
N GLU A 99 -5.34 -0.98 -14.73
CA GLU A 99 -4.51 -1.92 -15.51
C GLU A 99 -4.31 -3.27 -14.81
N LEU A 100 -4.37 -3.31 -13.48
CA LEU A 100 -4.34 -4.53 -12.68
C LEU A 100 -5.67 -5.30 -12.69
N GLY A 101 -6.77 -4.68 -13.13
CA GLY A 101 -8.05 -5.35 -13.33
C GLY A 101 -9.16 -4.95 -12.37
N VAL A 102 -8.98 -3.89 -11.57
CA VAL A 102 -10.09 -3.31 -10.81
C VAL A 102 -11.11 -2.74 -11.79
N LYS A 103 -12.37 -3.17 -11.66
CA LYS A 103 -13.43 -2.89 -12.65
C LYS A 103 -14.18 -1.60 -12.38
N ASN A 104 -14.28 -1.21 -11.11
CA ASN A 104 -15.07 -0.07 -10.66
C ASN A 104 -14.19 0.98 -10.00
N VAL A 105 -14.45 2.26 -10.29
CA VAL A 105 -13.69 3.36 -9.68
C VAL A 105 -14.00 3.48 -8.18
N GLU A 106 -15.20 3.10 -7.76
CA GLU A 106 -15.63 3.06 -6.36
C GLU A 106 -14.80 2.08 -5.53
N GLU A 107 -14.40 0.95 -6.14
CA GLU A 107 -13.50 -0.01 -5.51
C GLU A 107 -12.11 0.60 -5.33
N ALA A 108 -11.59 1.32 -6.33
CA ALA A 108 -10.33 2.05 -6.21
C ALA A 108 -10.38 3.10 -5.09
N TYR A 109 -11.50 3.81 -4.92
CA TYR A 109 -11.69 4.74 -3.79
C TYR A 109 -11.67 4.03 -2.44
N SER A 110 -12.30 2.85 -2.34
CA SER A 110 -12.29 2.05 -1.11
C SER A 110 -10.87 1.60 -0.75
N ILE A 111 -10.11 1.11 -1.73
CA ILE A 111 -8.74 0.62 -1.53
C ILE A 111 -7.81 1.75 -1.04
N ILE A 112 -7.86 2.92 -1.68
CA ILE A 112 -6.99 4.02 -1.26
C ILE A 112 -7.42 4.65 0.07
N SER A 113 -8.72 4.60 0.38
CA SER A 113 -9.23 5.02 1.69
C SER A 113 -8.67 4.14 2.81
N GLU A 114 -8.63 2.83 2.57
CA GLU A 114 -8.02 1.84 3.46
C GLU A 114 -6.50 2.05 3.59
N LEU A 115 -5.80 2.24 2.45
CA LEU A 115 -4.36 2.48 2.44
C LEU A 115 -3.96 3.70 3.28
N ARG A 116 -4.74 4.79 3.19
CA ARG A 116 -4.47 6.05 3.89
C ARG A 116 -5.10 6.11 5.29
N ASN A 117 -5.91 5.12 5.66
CA ASN A 117 -6.77 5.16 6.85
C ASN A 117 -7.58 6.48 6.96
N GLN A 118 -7.99 7.03 5.82
CA GLN A 118 -8.68 8.31 5.73
C GLN A 118 -9.70 8.28 4.60
N ALA A 119 -10.81 8.99 4.75
CA ALA A 119 -11.74 9.23 3.66
C ALA A 119 -11.06 10.02 2.53
N VAL A 120 -11.35 9.62 1.29
CA VAL A 120 -10.87 10.29 0.08
C VAL A 120 -11.69 11.54 -0.15
N GLY A 121 -11.03 12.70 -0.20
CA GLY A 121 -11.69 13.97 -0.55
C GLY A 121 -12.20 13.98 -1.98
N GLN A 122 -13.15 14.86 -2.31
CA GLN A 122 -13.75 14.90 -3.65
C GLN A 122 -12.70 15.16 -4.74
N ARG A 123 -11.79 16.11 -4.50
CA ARG A 123 -10.70 16.42 -5.43
C ARG A 123 -9.81 15.21 -5.74
N ASP A 124 -9.44 14.45 -4.70
CA ASP A 124 -8.62 13.24 -4.87
C ASP A 124 -9.37 12.16 -5.66
N LYS A 125 -10.70 12.03 -5.45
CA LYS A 125 -11.55 11.12 -6.22
C LYS A 125 -11.56 11.47 -7.70
N ASP A 126 -11.61 12.76 -8.02
CA ASP A 126 -11.60 13.23 -9.41
C ASP A 126 -10.28 12.86 -10.09
N TYR A 127 -9.14 13.06 -9.43
CA TYR A 127 -7.82 12.69 -9.95
C TYR A 127 -7.63 11.18 -10.16
N ILE A 128 -8.12 10.38 -9.21
CA ILE A 128 -8.10 8.92 -9.35
C ILE A 128 -8.99 8.49 -10.52
N LYS A 129 -10.16 9.14 -10.69
CA LYS A 129 -11.10 8.84 -11.78
C LYS A 129 -10.52 9.12 -13.15
N GLU A 130 -9.87 10.27 -13.31
CA GLU A 130 -9.17 10.64 -14.56
C GLU A 130 -8.17 9.54 -14.95
N GLY A 131 -7.33 9.12 -14.01
CA GLY A 131 -6.37 8.04 -14.23
C GLY A 131 -7.02 6.69 -14.53
N PHE A 132 -8.09 6.36 -13.81
CA PHE A 132 -8.82 5.09 -13.93
C PHE A 132 -9.50 4.95 -15.30
N ASN A 133 -10.13 6.03 -15.78
CA ASN A 133 -10.82 6.06 -17.08
C ASN A 133 -9.90 6.27 -18.28
N LYS A 134 -8.61 6.55 -18.04
CA LYS A 134 -7.60 6.88 -19.07
C LYS A 134 -7.96 8.15 -19.86
N GLU A 135 -8.56 9.14 -19.18
CA GLU A 135 -8.89 10.46 -19.74
C GLU A 135 -7.68 11.41 -19.73
#